data_AF-A0A4Y2EMD3-F1
#
_entry.id   AF-A0A4Y2EMD3-F1
#
_cell.length_a   1.000
_cell.length_b   1.000
_cell.length_c   1.000
_cell.angle_alpha   90.00
_cell.angle_beta   90.00
_cell.angle_gamma   90.00
#
_symmetry.space_group_name_H-M   'P 1'
#
loop_
_entity.id
_entity.type
_entity.pdbx_description
1 polymer ?
#
loop_
_entity_poly.entity_id
_entity_poly.type
_entity_poly.pdbx_seq_one_letter_code
_entity_poly.pdbx_strand_id
1 'polypeptide(L)'
;MLIKKDTKYYPKTTKAEHYTLVNESSSVYFGHVTAATGGAKAIKEAILNFFVSNNIQLKGLTVIGCDGTNVNTGHKVGIISLMELASKDHYNGEFVSIKQMSYLSVIY
;
A
#
# COMPACT_ATOMS: atom_id res chain seq x y z
N MET A 1 -6.36 -8.47 22.81
CA MET A 1 -5.04 -8.88 23.40
C MET A 1 -4.53 -7.73 24.23
N LEU A 2 -4.31 -7.91 25.53
CA LEU A 2 -3.95 -6.82 26.44
C LEU A 2 -2.43 -6.79 26.68
N ILE A 3 -1.84 -5.59 26.69
CA ILE A 3 -0.45 -5.39 27.12
C ILE A 3 -0.47 -4.99 28.59
N LYS A 4 0.23 -5.75 29.44
CA LYS A 4 0.43 -5.37 30.85
C LYS A 4 1.54 -4.34 30.91
N LYS A 5 1.24 -3.17 31.47
CA LYS A 5 2.24 -2.15 31.81
C LYS A 5 2.04 -1.81 33.28
N ASP A 6 3.07 -2.06 34.07
CA ASP A 6 3.03 -2.02 35.53
C ASP A 6 1.92 -2.93 36.09
N THR A 7 0.89 -2.36 36.72
CA THR A 7 -0.28 -3.06 37.28
C THR A 7 -1.54 -2.94 36.42
N LYS A 8 -1.47 -2.23 35.29
CA LYS A 8 -2.63 -1.94 34.43
C LYS A 8 -2.54 -2.69 33.10
N TYR A 9 -3.72 -3.06 32.59
CA TYR A 9 -3.87 -3.71 31.30
C TYR A 9 -4.40 -2.70 30.28
N TYR A 10 -3.72 -2.58 29.15
CA TYR A 10 -4.11 -1.70 28.06
C TYR A 10 -4.48 -2.53 26.83
N PRO A 11 -5.54 -2.13 26.08
CA PRO A 11 -5.79 -2.70 24.77
C PRO A 11 -4.54 -2.59 23.89
N LYS A 12 -4.14 -3.70 23.26
CA LYS A 12 -3.11 -3.64 22.23
C LYS A 12 -3.72 -3.04 20.97
N THR A 13 -3.30 -1.83 20.64
CA THR A 13 -3.63 -1.22 19.36
C THR A 13 -2.68 -1.77 18.31
N THR A 14 -3.21 -2.45 17.30
CA THR A 14 -2.45 -2.86 16.13
C THR A 14 -2.87 -1.94 14.99
N LYS A 15 -1.92 -1.20 14.42
CA LYS A 15 -2.17 -0.44 13.19
C LYS A 15 -2.22 -1.43 12.03
N ALA A 16 -3.40 -1.63 11.47
CA ALA A 16 -3.57 -2.30 10.19
C ALA A 16 -3.72 -1.22 9.12
N GLU A 17 -2.80 -1.20 8.17
CA GLU A 17 -2.86 -0.26 7.06
C GLU A 17 -3.49 -0.94 5.86
N HIS A 18 -4.59 -0.36 5.40
CA HIS A 18 -5.32 -0.81 4.24
C HIS A 18 -5.09 0.19 3.10
N TYR A 19 -4.76 -0.33 1.92
CA TYR A 19 -4.45 0.45 0.74
C TYR A 19 -5.53 0.19 -0.30
N THR A 20 -6.17 1.24 -0.78
CA THR A 20 -7.14 1.17 -1.87
C THR A 20 -6.44 1.47 -3.19
N LEU A 21 -6.62 0.58 -4.16
CA LEU A 21 -6.08 0.72 -5.51
C LEU A 21 -7.18 1.19 -6.44
N VAL A 22 -6.94 2.29 -7.14
CA VAL A 22 -7.88 2.90 -8.09
C VAL A 22 -7.15 3.21 -9.39
N ASN A 23 -7.79 2.94 -10.52
CA ASN A 23 -7.35 3.44 -11.82
C ASN A 23 -7.66 4.94 -11.89
N GLU A 24 -6.65 5.77 -12.05
CA GLU A 24 -6.85 7.22 -12.06
C GLU A 24 -7.48 7.72 -13.36
N SER A 25 -7.19 7.08 -14.50
CA SER A 25 -7.70 7.51 -15.82
C SER A 25 -9.18 7.15 -16.02
N SER A 26 -9.61 6.00 -15.51
CA SER A 26 -11.00 5.53 -15.63
C SER A 26 -11.81 5.65 -14.34
N SER A 27 -11.21 6.11 -13.25
CA SER A 27 -11.81 6.16 -11.90
C SER A 27 -12.38 4.80 -11.43
N VAL A 28 -11.85 3.69 -11.96
CA VAL A 28 -12.28 2.33 -11.63
C VAL A 28 -11.60 1.85 -10.36
N TYR A 29 -12.38 1.38 -9.39
CA TYR A 29 -11.84 0.73 -8.19
C TYR A 29 -11.32 -0.68 -8.53
N PHE A 30 -10.05 -0.94 -8.23
CA PHE A 30 -9.45 -2.25 -8.44
C PHE A 30 -9.61 -3.16 -7.23
N GLY A 31 -9.44 -2.63 -6.02
CA GLY A 31 -9.48 -3.45 -4.82
C GLY A 31 -8.82 -2.80 -3.61
N HIS A 32 -8.69 -3.59 -2.55
CA HIS A 32 -7.94 -3.23 -1.36
C HIS A 32 -6.83 -4.25 -1.09
N VAL A 33 -5.74 -3.75 -0.51
CA VAL A 33 -4.56 -4.52 -0.15
C VAL A 33 -4.22 -4.25 1.31
N THR A 34 -3.91 -5.31 2.05
CA THR A 34 -3.39 -5.18 3.42
C THR A 34 -1.93 -5.59 3.41
N ALA A 35 -1.05 -4.67 3.82
CA ALA A 35 0.37 -4.96 3.91
C ALA A 35 0.71 -5.62 5.26
N ALA A 36 1.72 -6.49 5.28
CA ALA A 36 2.18 -7.13 6.51
C ALA A 36 2.77 -6.13 7.53
N THR A 37 3.37 -5.04 7.04
CA THR A 37 3.89 -3.92 7.84
C THR A 37 3.68 -2.61 7.07
N GLY A 38 3.76 -1.47 7.77
CA GLY A 38 3.67 -0.14 7.15
C GLY A 38 4.94 0.36 6.48
N GLY A 39 5.90 -0.52 6.18
CA GLY A 39 7.10 -0.17 5.44
C GLY A 39 6.84 -0.18 3.92
N ALA A 40 7.40 0.79 3.20
CA ALA A 40 7.22 0.95 1.75
C ALA A 40 7.48 -0.34 0.95
N LYS A 41 8.51 -1.12 1.33
CA LYS A 41 8.82 -2.40 0.68
C LYS A 41 7.72 -3.45 0.86
N ALA A 42 7.18 -3.60 2.07
CA ALA A 42 6.12 -4.56 2.35
C ALA A 42 4.83 -4.17 1.62
N ILE A 43 4.55 -2.87 1.53
CA ILE A 43 3.40 -2.35 0.80
C ILE A 43 3.57 -2.59 -0.71
N LYS A 44 4.75 -2.30 -1.27
CA LYS A 44 5.10 -2.60 -2.66
C LYS A 44 4.85 -4.08 -3.01
N GLU A 45 5.36 -4.99 -2.18
CA GLU A 45 5.19 -6.44 -2.41
C GLU A 45 3.72 -6.87 -2.32
N ALA A 46 2.96 -6.32 -1.36
CA ALA A 46 1.54 -6.62 -1.23
C ALA A 46 0.74 -6.16 -2.47
N ILE A 47 1.06 -4.99 -3.02
CA ILE A 47 0.41 -4.46 -4.23
C ILE A 47 0.78 -5.28 -5.47
N LEU A 48 2.06 -5.63 -5.66
CA LEU A 48 2.47 -6.49 -6.79
C LEU A 48 1.79 -7.86 -6.73
N ASN A 49 1.73 -8.48 -5.54
CA ASN A 49 1.05 -9.75 -5.35
C ASN A 49 -0.45 -9.64 -5.66
N PHE A 50 -1.10 -8.52 -5.31
CA PHE A 50 -2.49 -8.27 -5.67
C PHE A 50 -2.70 -8.28 -7.19
N PHE A 51 -1.86 -7.56 -7.96
CA PHE A 51 -1.97 -7.55 -9.41
C PHE A 51 -1.74 -8.92 -10.04
N VAL A 52 -0.70 -9.64 -9.59
CA VAL A 52 -0.42 -11.02 -10.06
C VAL A 52 -1.60 -11.95 -9.77
N SER A 53 -2.14 -11.91 -8.56
CA SER A 53 -3.25 -12.79 -8.15
C SER A 53 -4.54 -12.52 -8.92
N ASN A 54 -4.75 -11.28 -9.36
CA ASN A 54 -5.93 -10.87 -10.13
C ASN A 54 -5.69 -10.88 -11.65
N ASN A 55 -4.56 -11.41 -12.14
CA ASN A 55 -4.16 -11.40 -13.55
C ASN A 55 -4.18 -10.00 -14.19
N ILE A 56 -3.95 -8.96 -13.40
CA ILE A 56 -3.84 -7.58 -13.86
C ILE A 56 -2.43 -7.40 -14.43
N GLN A 57 -2.35 -6.92 -15.66
CA GLN A 57 -1.07 -6.75 -16.35
C GLN A 57 -0.27 -5.63 -15.69
N LEU A 58 0.90 -5.98 -15.16
CA LEU A 58 1.85 -5.01 -14.60
C LEU A 58 2.58 -4.20 -15.69
N LYS A 59 2.52 -4.65 -16.94
CA LYS A 59 3.19 -4.01 -18.07
C LYS A 59 2.55 -2.65 -18.34
N GLY A 60 3.29 -1.58 -18.04
CA GLY A 60 2.84 -0.21 -18.24
C GLY A 60 2.17 0.46 -17.06
N LEU A 61 2.25 -0.14 -15.87
CA LEU A 61 1.73 0.45 -14.64
C LEU A 61 2.56 1.67 -14.22
N THR A 62 1.94 2.83 -14.18
CA THR A 62 2.52 4.07 -13.64
C THR A 62 1.76 4.46 -12.37
N VAL A 63 2.46 4.51 -11.24
CA VAL A 63 1.87 4.95 -9.97
C VAL A 63 1.93 6.48 -9.91
N ILE A 64 0.78 7.18 -9.99
CA ILE A 64 0.78 8.65 -10.09
C ILE A 64 0.48 9.37 -8.77
N GLY A 65 -0.18 8.68 -7.83
CA GLY A 65 -0.75 9.34 -6.66
C GLY A 65 -0.63 8.49 -5.40
N CYS A 66 -0.19 9.14 -4.32
CA CYS A 66 -0.30 8.67 -2.95
C CYS A 66 -0.35 9.89 -2.02
N ASP A 67 -0.77 9.73 -0.76
CA ASP A 67 -0.68 10.81 0.22
C ASP A 67 0.78 11.13 0.54
N GLY A 68 1.05 12.40 0.92
CA GLY A 68 2.40 12.98 0.98
C GLY A 68 3.34 12.44 2.06
N THR A 69 3.09 11.26 2.64
CA THR A 69 3.95 10.69 3.67
C THR A 69 5.28 10.22 3.09
N ASN A 70 6.35 10.26 3.90
CA ASN A 70 7.68 9.85 3.46
C ASN A 70 7.76 8.36 3.05
N VAL A 71 6.88 7.51 3.60
CA VAL A 71 6.75 6.09 3.20
C VAL A 71 6.24 6.00 1.77
N ASN A 72 5.39 6.93 1.35
CA ASN A 72 4.71 6.90 0.08
C ASN A 72 5.49 7.65 -1.01
N THR A 73 6.02 8.83 -0.68
CA THR A 73 6.69 9.76 -1.62
C THR A 73 8.22 9.80 -1.51
N GLY A 74 8.83 9.06 -0.58
CA GLY A 74 10.27 9.08 -0.36
C GLY A 74 11.07 8.81 -1.65
N HIS A 75 12.04 9.68 -1.97
CA HIS A 75 12.74 9.69 -3.26
C HIS A 75 13.45 8.37 -3.63
N LYS A 76 13.99 7.64 -2.64
CA LYS A 76 14.74 6.38 -2.86
C LYS A 76 14.06 5.13 -2.30
N VAL A 77 13.19 5.32 -1.30
CA VAL A 77 12.62 4.23 -0.50
C VAL A 77 11.11 4.35 -0.36
N GLY A 78 10.51 5.33 -1.03
CA GLY A 78 9.06 5.50 -1.08
C GLY A 78 8.42 4.49 -2.02
N ILE A 79 7.14 4.22 -1.80
CA ILE A 79 6.37 3.26 -2.62
C ILE A 79 6.43 3.62 -4.11
N ILE A 80 6.25 4.89 -4.48
CA ILE A 80 6.26 5.35 -5.88
C ILE A 80 7.61 5.01 -6.54
N SER A 81 8.71 5.45 -5.93
CA SER A 81 10.08 5.19 -6.41
C SER A 81 10.36 3.68 -6.55
N LEU A 82 9.92 2.88 -5.57
CA LEU A 82 10.11 1.43 -5.57
C LEU A 82 9.26 0.71 -6.65
N MET A 83 8.06 1.20 -6.93
CA MET A 83 7.17 0.65 -7.96
C MET A 83 7.68 1.00 -9.36
N GLU A 84 8.13 2.24 -9.58
CA GLU A 84 8.76 2.67 -10.84
C GLU A 84 10.01 1.84 -11.14
N LEU A 85 10.82 1.54 -10.13
CA LEU A 85 11.98 0.64 -10.27
C LEU A 85 11.60 -0.78 -10.69
N ALA A 86 10.47 -1.29 -10.19
CA ALA A 86 9.97 -2.63 -10.52
C ALA A 86 9.31 -2.70 -11.91
N SER A 87 8.87 -1.56 -12.46
CA SER A 87 8.14 -1.46 -13.73
C SER A 87 9.02 -1.10 -14.93
N LYS A 88 10.35 -1.08 -14.79
CA LYS A 88 11.29 -0.66 -15.86
C LYS A 88 11.25 -1.50 -17.15
N ASP A 89 10.56 -2.63 -17.15
CA ASP A 89 10.45 -3.53 -18.30
C ASP A 89 9.20 -3.26 -19.17
N HIS A 90 9.06 -2.03 -19.68
CA HIS A 90 8.13 -1.57 -20.73
C HIS A 90 6.94 -0.70 -20.23
N TYR A 91 6.90 0.55 -20.71
CA TYR A 91 5.84 1.54 -20.48
C TYR A 91 4.69 1.36 -21.47
N ASN A 92 3.48 1.11 -20.96
CA ASN A 92 2.24 1.21 -21.73
C ASN A 92 1.01 1.49 -20.80
N GLY A 93 0.99 2.66 -20.17
CA GLY A 93 -0.24 3.47 -20.05
C GLY A 93 -1.29 3.20 -18.97
N GLU A 94 -1.16 2.25 -18.03
CA GLU A 94 -2.14 2.12 -16.93
C GLU A 94 -1.70 2.88 -15.68
N PHE A 95 -2.57 3.76 -15.20
CA PHE A 95 -2.26 4.69 -14.13
C PHE A 95 -2.94 4.28 -12.82
N VAL A 96 -2.17 3.94 -11.79
CA VAL A 96 -2.70 3.54 -10.48
C VAL A 96 -2.46 4.61 -9.42
N SER A 97 -3.54 5.01 -8.77
CA SER A 97 -3.52 5.79 -7.54
C SER A 97 -3.58 4.84 -6.35
N ILE A 98 -2.65 5.00 -5.40
CA ILE A 98 -2.65 4.27 -4.13
C ILE A 98 -3.22 5.23 -3.09
N LYS A 99 -4.43 4.97 -2.60
CA LYS A 99 -4.99 5.70 -1.46
C LYS A 99 -4.78 4.91 -0.18
N GLN A 100 -3.94 5.42 0.72
CA GLN A 100 -3.79 4.86 2.05
C GLN A 100 -5.04 5.18 2.89
N MET A 101 -5.70 4.16 3.40
CA MET A 101 -6.82 4.27 4.35
C MET A 101 -6.39 3.56 5.64
N SER A 102 -5.84 4.30 6.59
CA SER A 102 -5.41 3.75 7.87
C SER A 102 -6.60 3.63 8.83
N TYR A 103 -6.92 2.42 9.27
CA TYR A 103 -7.91 2.18 10.32
C TYR A 103 -7.19 1.75 11.61
N LEU A 104 -7.55 2.39 12.73
CA LEU A 104 -7.00 2.03 14.04
C LEU A 104 -7.87 0.93 14.65
N SER A 105 -7.41 -0.32 14.57
CA SER A 105 -8.12 -1.46 15.19
C SER A 105 -7.67 -1.63 16.65
N VAL A 106 -8.61 -1.44 17.57
CA VAL A 106 -8.43 -1.74 18.99
C VAL A 106 -8.83 -3.20 19.22
N ILE A 107 -7.85 -4.05 19.52
CA ILE A 107 -8.10 -5.47 19.82
C ILE A 107 -8.36 -5.59 21.32
N TYR A 108 -9.63 -5.63 21.72
CA TYR A 108 -10.04 -5.94 23.10
C TYR A 108 -9.50 -7.32 23.52
#